data_AF-A0AA38KSW0-F1
#
_entry.id   AF-A0AA38KSW0-F1
#
_cell.length_a   1.000
_cell.length_b   1.000
_cell.length_c   1.000
_cell.angle_alpha   90.00
_cell.angle_beta   90.00
_cell.angle_gamma   90.00
#
_symmetry.space_group_name_H-M   'P 1'
#
loop_
_entity.id
_entity.type
_entity.pdbx_description
1 polymer ?
#
loop_
_entity_poly.entity_id
_entity_poly.type
_entity_poly.pdbx_seq_one_letter_code
_entity_poly.pdbx_strand_id
1 'polypeptide(L)'
;MSFKDSLFRVVSANVYLDRFASDRSHMLVVIPPGTPPNYLYPVPPYPPLRGPQCISTHNLMNFVSMFSSNGYGDVFDMKGISGFFA
;
A
#
# COMPACT_ATOMS: atom_id res chain seq x y z
N MET A 1 16.35 3.40 18.62
CA MET A 1 14.96 3.33 18.12
C MET A 1 14.42 1.95 18.48
N SER A 2 13.42 1.88 19.35
CA SER A 2 12.74 0.63 19.68
C SER A 2 11.79 0.28 18.53
N PHE A 3 11.83 -0.95 18.03
CA PHE A 3 10.99 -1.45 16.92
C PHE A 3 9.51 -1.65 17.31
N LYS A 4 8.99 -0.91 18.30
CA LYS A 4 7.64 -1.11 18.87
C LYS A 4 6.65 0.02 18.62
N ASP A 5 7.07 1.11 17.98
CA ASP A 5 6.18 2.24 17.74
C ASP A 5 5.53 2.10 16.36
N SER A 6 4.19 1.99 16.35
CA SER A 6 3.42 2.02 15.10
C SER A 6 3.52 3.41 14.47
N LEU A 7 3.79 3.44 13.16
CA LEU A 7 3.72 4.64 12.35
C LEU A 7 2.47 4.60 11.48
N PHE A 8 1.98 5.77 11.10
CA PHE A 8 0.73 5.92 10.39
C PHE A 8 0.92 6.81 9.18
N ARG A 9 0.67 6.28 7.99
CA ARG A 9 0.56 7.10 6.78
C ARG A 9 -0.90 7.51 6.60
N VAL A 10 -1.16 8.81 6.62
CA VAL A 10 -2.48 9.39 6.39
C VAL A 10 -2.54 9.92 4.98
N VAL A 11 -3.45 9.36 4.18
CA VAL A 11 -3.67 9.75 2.79
C VAL A 11 -5.10 10.21 2.63
N SER A 12 -5.31 11.36 1.99
CA SER A 12 -6.65 11.80 1.60
C SER A 12 -7.34 10.72 0.75
N ALA A 13 -8.62 10.47 1.02
CA ALA A 13 -9.39 9.45 0.32
C ALA A 13 -9.37 9.64 -1.21
N ASN A 14 -9.50 10.87 -1.70
CA ASN A 14 -9.45 11.16 -3.14
C ASN A 14 -8.09 10.81 -3.74
N VAL A 15 -6.99 11.14 -3.02
CA VAL A 15 -5.63 10.78 -3.46
C VAL A 15 -5.46 9.27 -3.50
N TYR A 16 -5.97 8.55 -2.49
CA TYR A 16 -5.93 7.09 -2.47
C TYR A 16 -6.70 6.49 -3.65
N LEU A 17 -7.96 6.90 -3.86
CA LEU A 17 -8.80 6.41 -4.97
C LEU A 17 -8.18 6.73 -6.34
N ASP A 18 -7.60 7.92 -6.51
CA ASP A 18 -7.03 8.36 -7.79
C ASP A 18 -5.67 7.72 -8.10
N ARG A 19 -4.84 7.47 -7.08
CA ARG A 19 -3.42 7.15 -7.25
C ARG A 19 -3.02 5.74 -6.83
N PHE A 20 -3.83 5.02 -6.06
CA PHE A 20 -3.48 3.67 -5.61
C PHE A 20 -3.55 2.65 -6.75
N ALA A 21 -2.56 1.74 -6.81
CA ALA A 21 -2.59 0.60 -7.70
C ALA A 21 -1.93 -0.63 -7.05
N SER A 22 -2.56 -1.80 -7.22
CA SER A 22 -2.01 -3.08 -6.79
C SER A 22 -2.42 -4.20 -7.76
N ASP A 23 -1.43 -4.70 -8.49
CA ASP A 23 -1.53 -5.90 -9.32
C ASP A 23 -1.53 -7.22 -8.52
N ARG A 24 -1.45 -7.14 -7.18
CA ARG A 24 -1.43 -8.28 -6.24
C ARG A 24 -0.18 -9.17 -6.32
N SER A 25 0.84 -8.80 -7.09
CA SER A 25 2.07 -9.59 -7.25
C SER A 25 2.81 -9.88 -5.94
N HIS A 26 2.76 -8.96 -4.96
CA HIS A 26 3.31 -9.16 -3.62
C HIS A 26 2.70 -10.32 -2.82
N MET A 27 1.54 -10.85 -3.25
CA MET A 27 0.86 -11.99 -2.62
C MET A 27 1.14 -13.32 -3.33
N LEU A 28 1.95 -13.32 -4.39
CA LEU A 28 2.31 -14.54 -5.10
C LEU A 28 3.31 -15.36 -4.29
N VAL A 29 3.09 -16.67 -4.27
CA VAL A 29 4.07 -17.64 -3.81
C VAL A 29 5.18 -17.70 -4.86
N VAL A 30 6.43 -17.73 -4.40
CA VAL A 30 7.57 -17.98 -5.27
C VAL A 30 7.53 -19.44 -5.72
N ILE A 31 7.31 -19.65 -7.01
CA ILE A 31 7.14 -20.96 -7.64
C ILE A 31 8.07 -21.11 -8.85
N PRO A 32 8.41 -22.34 -9.28
CA PRO A 32 9.28 -22.58 -10.42
C PRO A 32 8.74 -22.00 -11.75
N PRO A 33 9.62 -21.65 -12.72
CA PRO A 33 9.19 -21.20 -14.04
C PRO A 33 8.24 -22.21 -14.70
N GLY A 34 7.17 -21.71 -15.33
CA GLY A 34 6.18 -22.54 -16.02
C GLY A 34 5.05 -23.08 -15.14
N THR A 35 5.05 -22.80 -13.84
CA THR A 35 3.89 -23.10 -12.98
C THR A 35 2.87 -21.95 -12.97
N PRO A 36 1.55 -22.25 -12.95
CA PRO A 36 0.52 -21.22 -12.85
C PRO A 36 0.66 -20.42 -11.54
N PRO A 37 0.30 -19.11 -11.53
CA PRO A 37 0.38 -18.28 -10.33
C PRO A 37 -0.37 -18.90 -9.14
N ASN A 38 0.31 -19.01 -8.00
CA ASN A 38 -0.29 -19.42 -6.74
C ASN A 38 -0.23 -18.26 -5.74
N TYR A 39 -1.31 -18.00 -5.02
CA TYR A 39 -1.42 -16.88 -4.09
C TYR A 39 -1.40 -17.36 -2.64
N LEU A 40 -0.76 -16.58 -1.76
CA LEU A 40 -0.70 -16.86 -0.33
C LEU A 40 -2.09 -16.92 0.33
N TYR A 41 -3.06 -16.19 -0.23
CA TYR A 41 -4.44 -16.11 0.26
C TYR A 41 -5.43 -15.97 -0.91
N PRO A 42 -6.73 -16.27 -0.70
CA PRO A 42 -7.75 -16.10 -1.72
C PRO A 42 -7.76 -14.68 -2.29
N VAL A 43 -7.73 -14.59 -3.62
CA VAL A 43 -7.76 -13.33 -4.34
C VAL A 43 -9.19 -12.78 -4.33
N PRO A 44 -9.40 -11.47 -4.07
CA PRO A 44 -10.73 -10.88 -4.17
C PRO A 44 -11.35 -11.07 -5.57
N PRO A 45 -12.67 -11.29 -5.69
CA PRO A 45 -13.34 -11.68 -6.94
C PRO A 45 -13.52 -10.54 -7.95
N TYR A 46 -12.92 -9.37 -7.70
CA TYR A 46 -12.91 -8.22 -8.60
C TYR A 46 -11.52 -8.03 -9.25
N PRO A 47 -11.40 -7.28 -10.37
CA PRO A 47 -10.11 -7.01 -11.00
C PRO A 47 -9.12 -6.28 -10.08
N PRO A 48 -7.80 -6.39 -10.32
CA PRO A 48 -6.80 -5.59 -9.61
C PRO A 48 -7.14 -4.09 -9.59
N LEU A 49 -6.84 -3.43 -8.47
CA LEU A 49 -7.18 -2.01 -8.30
C LEU A 49 -6.14 -1.15 -9.01
N ARG A 50 -6.63 -0.15 -9.76
CA ARG A 50 -5.81 0.93 -10.32
C ARG A 50 -6.66 2.19 -10.39
N GLY A 51 -6.25 3.21 -9.64
CA GLY A 51 -6.88 4.52 -9.66
C GLY A 51 -6.74 5.20 -11.03
N PRO A 52 -7.72 6.03 -11.43
CA PRO A 52 -7.77 6.65 -12.75
C PRO A 52 -6.57 7.53 -13.10
N GLN A 53 -5.87 8.07 -12.10
CA GLN A 53 -4.70 8.94 -12.28
C GLN A 53 -3.37 8.21 -12.01
N CYS A 54 -3.40 6.89 -11.82
CA CYS A 54 -2.20 6.10 -11.57
C CYS A 54 -1.60 5.57 -12.88
N ILE A 55 -0.35 5.95 -13.15
CA ILE A 55 0.39 5.52 -14.36
C ILE A 55 0.90 4.08 -14.20
N SER A 56 1.27 3.67 -12.98
CA SER A 56 1.75 2.32 -12.68
C SER A 56 0.59 1.32 -12.51
N THR A 57 0.87 0.04 -12.79
CA THR A 57 -0.02 -1.08 -12.44
C THR A 57 0.16 -1.54 -10.99
N HIS A 58 1.26 -1.14 -10.33
CA HIS A 58 1.57 -1.49 -8.96
C HIS A 58 2.35 -0.37 -8.27
N ASN A 59 1.86 0.10 -7.13
CA ASN A 59 2.59 1.04 -6.28
C ASN A 59 2.31 0.87 -4.79
N LEU A 60 1.84 -0.31 -4.36
CA LEU A 60 1.48 -0.61 -2.97
C LEU A 60 2.57 -0.18 -1.97
N MET A 61 3.84 -0.44 -2.29
CA MET A 61 4.95 -0.11 -1.39
C MET A 61 5.11 1.39 -1.12
N ASN A 62 4.61 2.26 -1.98
CA ASN A 62 4.57 3.71 -1.74
C ASN A 62 3.58 4.08 -0.62
N PHE A 63 2.55 3.25 -0.41
CA PHE A 63 1.56 3.44 0.67
C PHE A 63 1.95 2.68 1.94
N VAL A 64 2.72 1.58 1.82
CA VAL A 64 3.23 0.81 2.97
C VAL A 64 4.47 1.45 3.60
N SER A 65 5.32 2.10 2.81
CA SER A 65 6.53 2.75 3.31
C SER A 65 6.19 3.85 4.31
N MET A 66 6.96 3.93 5.40
CA MET A 66 6.83 4.96 6.44
C MET A 66 7.95 6.01 6.37
N PHE A 67 8.73 6.03 5.30
CA PHE A 67 9.63 7.16 5.01
C PHE A 67 8.79 8.31 4.44
N SER A 68 8.92 9.51 5.03
CA SER A 68 8.19 10.71 4.58
C SER A 68 8.56 11.13 3.16
N SER A 69 9.75 10.78 2.68
CA SER A 69 10.21 11.01 1.30
C SER A 69 9.50 10.14 0.25
N ASN A 70 8.77 9.10 0.68
CA ASN A 70 8.16 8.13 -0.21
C ASN A 70 6.64 8.35 -0.30
N GLY A 71 6.09 8.09 -1.49
CA GLY A 71 4.66 7.92 -1.70
C GLY A 71 3.80 9.17 -1.51
N TYR A 72 2.61 8.97 -0.96
CA TYR A 72 1.57 10.00 -0.85
C TYR A 72 1.17 10.23 0.61
N GLY A 73 0.71 11.45 0.91
CA GLY A 73 0.27 11.80 2.25
C GLY A 73 1.40 11.89 3.27
N ASP A 74 1.02 12.11 4.52
CA ASP A 74 1.93 12.40 5.62
C ASP A 74 2.12 11.17 6.51
N VAL A 75 3.30 11.03 7.12
CA VAL A 75 3.61 9.96 8.06
C VAL A 75 3.72 10.53 9.47
N PHE A 76 2.99 9.93 10.40
CA PHE A 76 2.94 10.34 11.80
C PHE A 76 3.38 9.21 12.73
N ASP A 77 3.91 9.59 13.88
CA ASP A 77 3.94 8.72 15.05
C ASP A 77 2.60 8.79 15.81
N MET A 78 2.50 8.06 16.92
CA MET A 78 1.28 8.03 17.74
C MET A 78 0.87 9.42 18.27
N LYS A 79 1.84 10.24 18.69
CA LYS A 79 1.56 11.58 19.23
C LYS A 79 1.07 12.51 18.12
N GLY A 80 1.73 12.45 16.96
CA GLY A 80 1.39 13.24 15.78
C GLY A 80 -0.01 12.93 15.27
N ILE A 81 -0.36 11.64 15.14
CA ILE A 81 -1.68 11.28 14.61
C ILE A 81 -2.82 11.58 15.57
N SER A 82 -2.59 11.43 16.88
CA SER A 82 -3.58 11.83 17.88
C SER A 82 -3.87 13.33 17.82
N GLY A 83 -2.86 14.17 17.54
CA GLY A 83 -3.05 15.60 17.36
C GLY A 83 -3.70 15.96 16.02
N PHE A 84 -3.47 15.16 14.98
CA PHE A 84 -4.05 15.38 13.65
C PHE A 84 -5.57 15.16 13.60
N PHE A 85 -6.09 14.20 14.38
CA PHE A 85 -7.52 13.85 14.41
C PHE A 85 -8.30 14.42 15.60
N ALA A 86 -7.65 15.23 16.44
CA ALA A 86 -8.29 15.85 17.61
C ALA A 86 -9.24 17.01 17.23
#